data_AF-A0A921F197-F1
#
_entry.id   AF-A0A921F197-F1
#
_cell.length_a   1.000
_cell.length_b   1.000
_cell.length_c   1.000
_cell.angle_alpha   90.00
_cell.angle_beta   90.00
_cell.angle_gamma   90.00
#
_symmetry.space_group_name_H-M   'P 1'
#
loop_
_entity.id
_entity.type
_entity.pdbx_description
1 polymer ?
#
loop_
_entity_poly.entity_id
_entity_poly.type
_entity_poly.pdbx_seq_one_letter_code
_entity_poly.pdbx_strand_id
1 'polypeptide(L)'
;VLDGLLPVLEAVPPHELAATLGALSQALQGNGERLGVSIEQLGKVFGGINEDLPALESGIQDLATFSQTYTEAVPDLIGALDALRTTSYTVVEKQEDLRGSIQSVTNGSNDLTGFLEVNKENVINLLADSRQTLDYLAQYSPVLECSVRNFKRSLDFSDDILGVGDPHPGIRVTIEFVNPRGRYLPNQDEPRAFDTRGARCYGTPAPGENFSAAPGGALADGAWQPPSRNPGPAHMDDAPDPRNSDAPVTQPRQRGSVPDAPGRYVPEQPNRPLPPGVDDRPMGYEGSPIEMATVQTIYGAAKGDTPDSTPQWIAGLGAPALRGAEVTIR
;
A
#
# COMPACT_ATOMS: atom_id res chain seq x y z
N VAL A 1 80.51 16.48 19.18
CA VAL A 1 81.39 17.35 18.38
C VAL A 1 81.22 18.75 18.98
N LEU A 2 81.87 19.21 20.05
CA LEU A 2 83.28 19.06 20.47
C LEU A 2 84.23 19.33 19.31
N ASP A 3 84.53 20.60 19.06
CA ASP A 3 85.87 21.15 19.30
C ASP A 3 86.01 22.59 18.78
N GLY A 4 86.69 23.42 19.58
CA GLY A 4 87.44 24.55 19.03
C GLY A 4 86.95 25.93 19.42
N LEU A 5 87.08 26.30 20.69
CA LEU A 5 87.45 27.68 21.04
C LEU A 5 88.28 27.69 22.34
N LEU A 6 89.59 27.55 22.18
CA LEU A 6 90.67 28.19 22.95
C LEU A 6 91.95 27.87 22.18
N PRO A 7 92.80 28.87 21.85
CA PRO A 7 93.47 29.66 22.88
C PRO A 7 93.61 31.14 22.51
N VAL A 8 92.95 32.02 23.27
CA VAL A 8 93.37 33.42 23.36
C VAL A 8 93.33 33.82 24.83
N LEU A 9 94.21 33.21 25.61
CA LEU A 9 94.61 33.69 26.92
C LEU A 9 96.11 33.49 27.04
N GLU A 10 96.87 34.34 26.33
CA GLU A 10 98.28 34.53 26.62
C GLU A 10 98.54 36.04 26.71
N ALA A 11 99.06 36.43 27.88
CA ALA A 11 99.46 37.77 28.32
C ALA A 11 98.35 38.75 28.76
N VAL A 12 97.74 38.48 29.94
CA VAL A 12 97.33 39.56 30.85
C VAL A 12 98.53 39.84 31.78
N PRO A 13 99.18 41.01 31.70
CA PRO A 13 100.38 41.32 32.48
C PRO A 13 100.06 41.52 33.99
N PRO A 14 100.93 41.07 34.93
CA PRO A 14 100.61 40.98 36.36
C PRO A 14 100.48 42.32 37.11
N HIS A 15 100.83 43.45 36.49
CA HIS A 15 100.51 44.77 37.06
C HIS A 15 99.03 45.13 36.89
N GLU A 16 98.34 44.47 35.95
CA GLU A 16 96.89 44.60 35.78
C GLU A 16 96.11 43.72 36.76
N LEU A 17 96.69 42.69 37.40
CA LEU A 17 95.96 41.83 38.34
C LEU A 17 95.79 42.45 39.73
N ALA A 18 96.76 43.23 40.21
CA ALA A 18 96.60 44.06 41.40
C ALA A 18 95.73 45.30 41.13
N ALA A 19 95.82 45.87 39.91
CA ALA A 19 94.94 46.95 39.46
C ALA A 19 93.50 46.46 39.21
N THR A 20 93.29 45.24 38.73
CA THR A 20 91.96 44.66 38.51
C THR A 20 91.38 44.06 39.78
N LEU A 21 92.14 43.45 40.70
CA LEU A 21 91.58 43.04 42.01
C LEU A 21 91.34 44.25 42.91
N GLY A 22 92.15 45.31 42.81
CA GLY A 22 91.89 46.60 43.44
C GLY A 22 90.71 47.33 42.80
N ALA A 23 90.60 47.33 41.47
CA ALA A 23 89.45 47.88 40.76
C ALA A 23 88.19 47.02 40.92
N LEU A 24 88.30 45.70 41.12
CA LEU A 24 87.15 44.83 41.36
C LEU A 24 86.72 44.94 42.81
N SER A 25 87.62 45.11 43.79
CA SER A 25 87.21 45.42 45.16
C SER A 25 86.62 46.84 45.23
N GLN A 26 87.19 47.84 44.55
CA GLN A 26 86.62 49.20 44.45
C GLN A 26 85.32 49.25 43.61
N ALA A 27 85.16 48.35 42.64
CA ALA A 27 83.96 48.21 41.82
C ALA A 27 82.92 47.27 42.42
N LEU A 28 83.24 46.43 43.41
CA LEU A 28 82.25 45.64 44.18
C LEU A 28 81.89 46.33 45.50
N GLN A 29 82.83 47.07 46.10
CA GLN A 29 82.63 47.88 47.30
C GLN A 29 81.79 49.11 46.92
N GLY A 30 80.49 49.01 47.19
CA GLY A 30 79.48 49.98 46.77
C GLY A 30 78.56 49.49 45.64
N ASN A 31 78.90 48.41 44.93
CA ASN A 31 78.01 47.79 43.93
C ASN A 31 77.44 46.43 44.39
N GLY A 32 77.80 45.90 45.56
CA GLY A 32 77.17 44.70 46.12
C GLY A 32 75.65 44.82 46.24
N GLU A 33 75.16 46.02 46.58
CA GLU A 33 73.73 46.35 46.56
C GLU A 33 73.14 46.29 45.15
N ARG A 34 73.87 46.81 44.16
CA ARG A 34 73.48 46.84 42.76
C ARG A 34 73.47 45.45 42.11
N LEU A 35 74.39 44.58 42.51
CA LEU A 35 74.44 43.18 42.09
C LEU A 35 73.33 42.36 42.77
N GLY A 36 73.07 42.62 44.06
CA GLY A 36 71.97 42.02 44.81
C GLY A 36 70.61 42.34 44.20
N VAL A 37 70.37 43.62 43.87
CA VAL A 37 69.16 44.06 43.15
C VAL A 37 69.06 43.40 41.77
N SER A 38 70.17 43.19 41.07
CA SER A 38 70.17 42.55 39.74
C SER A 38 69.84 41.06 39.82
N ILE A 39 70.37 40.35 40.83
CA ILE A 39 70.06 38.93 41.08
C ILE A 39 68.62 38.78 41.59
N GLU A 40 68.13 39.70 42.43
CA GLU A 40 66.74 39.74 42.87
C GLU A 40 65.78 40.04 41.70
N GLN A 41 66.16 40.94 40.78
CA GLN A 41 65.41 41.20 39.55
C GLN A 41 65.41 39.98 38.63
N LEU A 42 66.53 39.30 38.46
CA LEU A 42 66.60 38.03 37.72
C LEU A 42 65.74 36.94 38.40
N GLY A 43 65.75 36.86 39.73
CA GLY A 43 64.90 35.95 40.50
C GLY A 43 63.41 36.28 40.39
N LYS A 44 63.04 37.58 40.33
CA LYS A 44 61.67 38.02 40.05
C LYS A 44 61.25 37.74 38.61
N VAL A 45 62.15 37.86 37.65
CA VAL A 45 61.89 37.51 36.24
C VAL A 45 61.72 36.00 36.08
N PHE A 46 62.63 35.19 36.62
CA PHE A 46 62.49 33.73 36.57
C PHE A 46 61.34 33.22 37.44
N GLY A 47 61.03 33.89 38.56
CA GLY A 47 59.84 33.63 39.38
C GLY A 47 58.56 33.91 38.62
N GLY A 48 58.46 35.07 37.95
CA GLY A 48 57.32 35.43 37.11
C GLY A 48 57.17 34.52 35.88
N ILE A 49 58.27 34.13 35.24
CA ILE A 49 58.25 33.12 34.16
C ILE A 49 57.75 31.78 34.70
N ASN A 50 58.18 31.36 35.90
CA ASN A 50 57.71 30.11 36.50
C ASN A 50 56.24 30.18 36.97
N GLU A 51 55.75 31.37 37.31
CA GLU A 51 54.36 31.64 37.64
C GLU A 51 53.45 31.64 36.40
N ASP A 52 53.97 32.10 35.24
CA ASP A 52 53.24 32.16 33.96
C ASP A 52 53.42 30.91 33.08
N LEU A 53 54.38 30.03 33.36
CA LEU A 53 54.61 28.77 32.64
C LEU A 53 53.35 27.89 32.52
N PRO A 54 52.55 27.69 33.58
CA PRO A 54 51.29 26.95 33.49
C PRO A 54 50.27 27.62 32.56
N ALA A 55 50.25 28.96 32.49
CA ALA A 55 49.36 29.69 31.58
C ALA A 55 49.79 29.53 30.12
N LEU A 56 51.10 29.48 29.85
CA LEU A 56 51.63 29.21 28.52
C LEU A 56 51.35 27.76 28.09
N GLU A 57 51.50 26.79 28.99
CA GLU A 57 51.17 25.40 28.74
C GLU A 57 49.67 25.21 28.46
N SER A 58 48.80 25.84 29.28
CA SER A 58 47.35 25.90 29.03
C SER A 58 47.06 26.53 27.67
N GLY A 59 47.69 27.65 27.33
CA GLY A 59 47.47 28.33 26.05
C GLY A 59 47.86 27.48 24.83
N ILE A 60 48.92 26.66 24.94
CA ILE A 60 49.33 25.73 23.88
C ILE A 60 48.34 24.56 23.79
N GLN A 61 47.87 24.03 24.92
CA GLN A 61 46.85 22.98 24.97
C GLN A 61 45.52 23.49 24.39
N ASP A 62 45.09 24.70 24.77
CA ASP A 62 43.89 25.35 24.28
C ASP A 62 43.96 25.62 22.78
N LEU A 63 45.12 26.04 22.27
CA LEU A 63 45.33 26.22 20.82
C LEU A 63 45.31 24.89 20.07
N ALA A 64 45.85 23.82 20.66
CA ALA A 64 45.79 22.47 20.10
C ALA A 64 44.34 21.95 20.08
N THR A 65 43.60 22.13 21.17
CA THR A 65 42.17 21.80 21.27
C THR A 65 41.34 22.61 20.26
N PHE A 66 41.58 23.92 20.16
CA PHE A 66 40.91 24.78 19.18
C PHE A 66 41.19 24.33 17.74
N SER A 67 42.44 24.03 17.41
CA SER A 67 42.83 23.54 16.08
C SER A 67 42.22 22.17 15.78
N GLN A 68 42.14 21.29 16.78
CA GLN A 68 41.49 19.99 16.68
C GLN A 68 39.98 20.12 16.44
N THR A 69 39.29 20.95 17.22
CA THR A 69 37.85 21.24 17.05
C THR A 69 37.56 21.85 15.68
N TYR A 70 38.41 22.76 15.20
CA TYR A 70 38.25 23.32 13.86
C TYR A 70 38.45 22.26 12.76
N THR A 71 39.43 21.38 12.92
CA THR A 71 39.68 20.27 11.99
C THR A 71 38.54 19.25 11.99
N GLU A 72 37.89 19.05 13.13
CA GLU A 72 36.70 18.19 13.26
C GLU A 72 35.44 18.79 12.63
N ALA A 73 35.28 20.12 12.66
CA ALA A 73 34.11 20.80 12.09
C ALA A 73 34.19 21.08 10.57
N VAL A 74 35.39 21.15 10.00
CA VAL A 74 35.60 21.42 8.57
C VAL A 74 34.93 20.40 7.64
N PRO A 75 35.01 19.08 7.88
CA PRO A 75 34.31 18.08 7.07
C PRO A 75 32.79 18.29 7.03
N ASP A 76 32.18 18.68 8.15
CA ASP A 76 30.73 18.92 8.22
C ASP A 76 30.32 20.14 7.40
N LEU A 77 31.11 21.22 7.41
CA LEU A 77 30.86 22.39 6.57
C LEU A 77 30.99 22.05 5.08
N ILE A 78 32.02 21.29 4.70
CA ILE A 78 32.22 20.84 3.31
C ILE A 78 31.07 19.92 2.90
N GLY A 79 30.65 18.99 3.76
CA GLY A 79 29.51 18.12 3.54
C GLY A 79 28.21 18.89 3.36
N ALA A 80 27.97 19.93 4.17
CA ALA A 80 26.80 20.78 4.04
C ALA A 80 26.79 21.58 2.72
N LEU A 81 27.95 22.11 2.30
CA LEU A 81 28.09 22.82 1.04
C LEU A 81 27.94 21.88 -0.17
N ASP A 82 28.45 20.66 -0.09
CA ASP A 82 28.32 19.66 -1.15
C ASP A 82 26.89 19.12 -1.26
N ALA A 83 26.22 18.90 -0.13
CA ALA A 83 24.80 18.57 -0.09
C ALA A 83 23.93 19.70 -0.67
N LEU A 84 24.23 20.96 -0.33
CA LEU A 84 23.54 22.12 -0.89
C LEU A 84 23.79 22.26 -2.39
N ARG A 85 25.03 22.04 -2.85
CA ARG A 85 25.40 22.08 -4.26
C ARG A 85 24.70 20.98 -5.04
N THR A 86 24.72 19.74 -4.54
CA THR A 86 24.07 18.59 -5.15
C THR A 86 22.57 18.83 -5.26
N THR A 87 21.93 19.26 -4.17
CA THR A 87 20.50 19.57 -4.16
C THR A 87 20.17 20.70 -5.14
N SER A 88 20.96 21.78 -5.17
CA SER A 88 20.76 22.90 -6.08
C SER A 88 20.89 22.46 -7.54
N TYR A 89 21.88 21.62 -7.85
CA TYR A 89 22.05 21.03 -9.18
C TYR A 89 20.85 20.15 -9.55
N THR A 90 20.42 19.26 -8.64
CA THR A 90 19.24 18.40 -8.85
C THR A 90 17.97 19.21 -9.09
N VAL A 91 17.77 20.33 -8.37
CA VAL A 91 16.59 21.19 -8.57
C VAL A 91 16.62 21.87 -9.94
N VAL A 92 17.79 22.34 -10.39
CA VAL A 92 17.94 22.95 -11.73
C VAL A 92 17.77 21.89 -12.82
N GLU A 93 18.40 20.72 -12.66
CA GLU A 93 18.30 19.59 -13.59
C GLU A 93 16.85 19.08 -13.71
N LYS A 94 16.09 19.07 -12.60
CA LYS A 94 14.69 18.64 -12.54
C LYS A 94 13.67 19.76 -12.71
N GLN A 95 14.11 20.97 -13.09
CA GLN A 95 13.22 22.12 -13.17
C GLN A 95 12.13 21.95 -14.24
N GLU A 96 12.46 21.37 -15.39
CA GLU A 96 11.48 21.09 -16.45
C GLU A 96 10.51 19.98 -16.03
N ASP A 97 11.01 18.90 -15.42
CA ASP A 97 10.18 17.82 -14.86
C ASP A 97 9.19 18.35 -13.82
N LEU A 98 9.64 19.24 -12.93
CA LEU A 98 8.79 19.87 -11.91
C LEU A 98 7.75 20.81 -12.54
N ARG A 99 8.14 21.63 -13.51
CA ARG A 99 7.21 22.49 -14.26
C ARG A 99 6.17 21.67 -15.01
N GLY A 100 6.59 20.61 -15.70
CA GLY A 100 5.72 19.69 -16.42
C GLY A 100 4.73 19.01 -15.48
N SER A 101 5.18 18.60 -14.30
CA SER A 101 4.31 18.00 -13.27
C SER A 101 3.25 18.98 -12.76
N ILE A 102 3.64 20.22 -12.42
CA ILE A 102 2.70 21.25 -11.96
C ILE A 102 1.69 21.59 -13.06
N GLN A 103 2.14 21.73 -14.31
CA GLN A 103 1.27 21.98 -15.45
C GLN A 103 0.32 20.82 -15.70
N SER A 104 0.79 19.57 -15.61
CA SER A 104 -0.04 18.37 -15.74
C SER A 104 -1.13 18.32 -14.69
N VAL A 105 -0.80 18.56 -13.41
CA VAL A 105 -1.78 18.63 -12.31
C VAL A 105 -2.77 19.77 -12.53
N THR A 106 -2.31 20.93 -12.97
CA THR A 106 -3.16 22.10 -13.22
C THR A 106 -4.13 21.83 -14.37
N ASN A 107 -3.64 21.31 -15.49
CA ASN A 107 -4.46 20.96 -16.65
C ASN A 107 -5.46 19.86 -16.29
N GLY A 108 -5.01 18.78 -15.62
CA GLY A 108 -5.91 17.73 -15.15
C GLY A 108 -6.99 18.23 -14.20
N SER A 109 -6.67 19.22 -13.35
CA SER A 109 -7.66 19.86 -12.47
C SER A 109 -8.67 20.71 -13.25
N ASN A 110 -8.22 21.45 -14.25
CA ASN A 110 -9.09 22.22 -15.14
C ASN A 110 -9.98 21.30 -16.00
N ASP A 111 -9.43 20.21 -16.52
CA ASP A 111 -10.16 19.21 -17.30
C ASP A 111 -11.24 18.53 -16.45
N LEU A 112 -10.90 18.12 -15.21
CA LEU A 112 -11.87 17.57 -14.27
C LEU A 112 -12.95 18.59 -13.92
N THR A 113 -12.58 19.85 -13.70
CA THR A 113 -13.53 20.92 -13.41
C THR A 113 -14.48 21.14 -14.59
N GLY A 114 -13.95 21.25 -15.81
CA GLY A 114 -14.74 21.39 -17.03
C GLY A 114 -15.64 20.19 -17.28
N PHE A 115 -15.13 18.96 -17.08
CA PHE A 115 -15.93 17.74 -17.15
C PHE A 115 -17.10 17.78 -16.18
N LEU A 116 -16.84 18.08 -14.90
CA LEU A 116 -17.88 18.15 -13.88
C LEU A 116 -18.85 19.30 -14.15
N GLU A 117 -18.40 20.46 -14.61
CA GLU A 117 -19.29 21.58 -14.90
C GLU A 117 -20.27 21.27 -16.04
N VAL A 118 -19.78 20.61 -17.10
CA VAL A 118 -20.60 20.17 -18.24
C VAL A 118 -21.50 18.99 -17.87
N ASN A 119 -21.02 18.05 -17.05
CA ASN A 119 -21.71 16.78 -16.77
C ASN A 119 -22.36 16.68 -15.39
N LYS A 120 -22.33 17.73 -14.56
CA LYS A 120 -22.86 17.68 -13.18
C LYS A 120 -24.29 17.16 -13.12
N GLU A 121 -25.15 17.61 -14.04
CA GLU A 121 -26.55 17.19 -14.07
C GLU A 121 -26.65 15.72 -14.47
N ASN A 122 -25.83 15.24 -15.41
CA ASN A 122 -25.80 13.82 -15.78
C ASN A 122 -25.33 12.94 -14.62
N VAL A 123 -24.31 13.37 -13.88
CA VAL A 123 -23.82 12.63 -12.71
C VAL A 123 -24.88 12.63 -11.60
N ILE A 124 -25.52 13.77 -11.33
CA ILE A 124 -26.59 13.88 -10.35
C ILE A 124 -27.77 12.99 -10.75
N ASN A 125 -28.21 13.07 -12.01
CA ASN A 125 -29.32 12.27 -12.53
C ASN A 125 -28.97 10.78 -12.49
N LEU A 126 -27.77 10.37 -12.88
CA LEU A 126 -27.35 8.97 -12.79
C LEU A 126 -27.43 8.45 -11.35
N LEU A 127 -26.92 9.24 -10.39
CA LEU A 127 -26.98 8.88 -8.98
C LEU A 127 -28.41 8.86 -8.46
N ALA A 128 -29.23 9.85 -8.82
CA ALA A 128 -30.63 9.95 -8.43
C ALA A 128 -31.48 8.81 -9.03
N ASP A 129 -31.31 8.51 -10.31
CA ASP A 129 -32.01 7.44 -11.03
C ASP A 129 -31.57 6.05 -10.53
N SER A 130 -30.31 5.90 -10.13
CA SER A 130 -29.81 4.65 -9.53
C SER A 130 -30.39 4.37 -8.14
N ARG A 131 -30.90 5.40 -7.45
CA ARG A 131 -31.39 5.29 -6.07
C ARG A 131 -32.45 4.21 -5.93
N GLN A 132 -33.44 4.18 -6.81
CA GLN A 132 -34.54 3.20 -6.71
C GLN A 132 -34.03 1.77 -6.85
N THR A 133 -33.11 1.53 -7.78
CA THR A 133 -32.48 0.21 -7.96
C THR A 133 -31.67 -0.20 -6.73
N LEU A 134 -30.89 0.73 -6.17
CA LEU A 134 -30.11 0.49 -4.95
C LEU A 134 -31.00 0.27 -3.73
N ASP A 135 -32.13 0.95 -3.65
CA ASP A 135 -33.14 0.77 -2.59
C ASP A 135 -33.71 -0.65 -2.63
N TYR A 136 -34.08 -1.17 -3.80
CA TYR A 136 -34.51 -2.56 -3.95
C TYR A 136 -33.37 -3.54 -3.66
N LEU A 137 -32.16 -3.26 -4.14
CA LEU A 137 -31.01 -4.13 -3.85
C LEU A 137 -30.74 -4.21 -2.35
N ALA A 138 -30.83 -3.09 -1.63
CA ALA A 138 -30.69 -3.05 -0.18
C ALA A 138 -31.82 -3.83 0.51
N GLN A 139 -33.08 -3.58 0.12
CA GLN A 139 -34.25 -4.28 0.64
C GLN A 139 -34.16 -5.81 0.49
N TYR A 140 -33.64 -6.29 -0.64
CA TYR A 140 -33.50 -7.72 -0.94
C TYR A 140 -32.13 -8.33 -0.61
N SER A 141 -31.16 -7.51 -0.16
CA SER A 141 -29.82 -7.97 0.20
C SER A 141 -29.77 -9.09 1.26
N PRO A 142 -30.70 -9.19 2.25
CA PRO A 142 -30.68 -10.31 3.20
C PRO A 142 -30.81 -11.70 2.56
N VAL A 143 -31.39 -11.78 1.34
CA VAL A 143 -31.48 -13.04 0.59
C VAL A 143 -30.09 -13.60 0.25
N LEU A 144 -29.08 -12.74 0.07
CA LEU A 144 -27.71 -13.17 -0.21
C LEU A 144 -27.12 -13.95 0.97
N GLU A 145 -27.32 -13.46 2.19
CA GLU A 145 -26.86 -14.15 3.40
C GLU A 145 -27.52 -15.54 3.51
N CYS A 146 -28.83 -15.59 3.29
CA CYS A 146 -29.60 -16.82 3.33
C CYS A 146 -29.18 -17.80 2.22
N SER A 147 -28.85 -17.29 1.04
CA SER A 147 -28.35 -18.10 -0.08
C SER A 147 -27.00 -18.72 0.26
N VAL A 148 -26.06 -17.93 0.80
CA VAL A 148 -24.74 -18.42 1.23
C VAL A 148 -24.87 -19.45 2.36
N ARG A 149 -25.77 -19.20 3.32
CA ARG A 149 -26.03 -20.13 4.43
C ARG A 149 -26.63 -21.46 3.94
N ASN A 150 -27.60 -21.40 3.03
CA ASN A 150 -28.18 -22.59 2.42
C ASN A 150 -27.16 -23.34 1.55
N PHE A 151 -26.28 -22.63 0.84
CA PHE A 151 -25.18 -23.24 0.10
C PHE A 151 -24.20 -23.96 1.03
N LYS A 152 -23.80 -23.36 2.16
CA LYS A 152 -22.98 -24.03 3.17
C LYS A 152 -23.66 -25.29 3.69
N ARG A 153 -24.95 -25.21 4.01
CA ARG A 153 -25.73 -26.39 4.44
C ARG A 153 -25.72 -27.46 3.35
N SER A 154 -25.79 -27.06 2.07
CA SER A 154 -25.72 -27.97 0.93
C SER A 154 -24.38 -28.66 0.76
N LEU A 155 -23.28 -27.93 0.95
CA LEU A 155 -21.98 -28.55 1.09
C LEU A 155 -21.98 -29.51 2.27
N ASP A 156 -22.70 -29.17 3.35
CA ASP A 156 -22.68 -29.96 4.56
C ASP A 156 -23.26 -31.37 4.39
N PHE A 157 -24.32 -31.49 3.59
CA PHE A 157 -24.99 -32.75 3.26
C PHE A 157 -24.55 -33.36 1.91
N SER A 158 -23.56 -32.78 1.23
CA SER A 158 -23.14 -33.25 -0.11
C SER A 158 -22.65 -34.70 -0.12
N ASP A 159 -21.93 -35.12 0.93
CA ASP A 159 -21.41 -36.48 1.05
C ASP A 159 -22.53 -37.53 1.14
N ASP A 160 -23.64 -37.18 1.81
CA ASP A 160 -24.83 -38.03 1.92
C ASP A 160 -25.57 -38.14 0.58
N ILE A 161 -25.72 -37.02 -0.14
CA ILE A 161 -26.31 -37.01 -1.49
C ILE A 161 -25.50 -37.86 -2.47
N LEU A 162 -24.17 -37.79 -2.39
CA LEU A 162 -23.27 -38.54 -3.26
C LEU A 162 -23.09 -39.99 -2.81
N GLY A 163 -23.53 -40.36 -1.60
CA GLY A 163 -23.34 -41.69 -1.03
C GLY A 163 -21.87 -42.01 -0.73
N VAL A 164 -21.08 -41.03 -0.29
CA VAL A 164 -19.66 -41.22 0.04
C VAL A 164 -19.54 -42.20 1.21
N GLY A 165 -18.90 -43.34 0.97
CA GLY A 165 -18.76 -44.42 1.97
C GLY A 165 -19.89 -45.47 1.97
N ASP A 166 -20.92 -45.32 1.13
CA ASP A 166 -21.93 -46.35 0.89
C ASP A 166 -21.37 -47.42 -0.08
N PRO A 167 -21.76 -48.71 0.05
CA PRO A 167 -21.38 -49.75 -0.91
C PRO A 167 -21.72 -49.44 -2.38
N HIS A 168 -22.73 -48.59 -2.62
CA HIS A 168 -23.14 -48.13 -3.95
C HIS A 168 -23.22 -46.60 -3.97
N PRO A 169 -22.09 -45.90 -4.16
CA PRO A 169 -22.06 -44.44 -4.23
C PRO A 169 -22.78 -43.95 -5.49
N GLY A 170 -23.50 -42.83 -5.37
CA GLY A 170 -24.26 -42.23 -6.46
C GLY A 170 -25.49 -41.47 -5.98
N ILE A 171 -25.92 -40.49 -6.78
CA ILE A 171 -27.09 -39.66 -6.48
C ILE A 171 -28.36 -40.52 -6.58
N ARG A 172 -29.08 -40.64 -5.47
CA ARG A 172 -30.38 -41.33 -5.42
C ARG A 172 -31.50 -40.30 -5.61
N VAL A 173 -32.09 -40.26 -6.81
CA VAL A 173 -33.19 -39.34 -7.13
C VAL A 173 -34.51 -40.09 -7.18
N THR A 174 -35.52 -39.57 -6.48
CA THR A 174 -36.91 -39.98 -6.66
C THR A 174 -37.57 -38.98 -7.61
N ILE A 175 -38.04 -39.44 -8.76
CA ILE A 175 -38.79 -38.61 -9.71
C ILE A 175 -40.27 -38.90 -9.50
N GLU A 176 -41.00 -37.92 -9.00
CA GLU A 176 -42.44 -38.00 -8.80
C GLU A 176 -43.18 -37.22 -9.89
N PHE A 177 -44.11 -37.89 -10.57
CA PHE A 177 -45.04 -37.21 -11.48
C PHE A 177 -46.19 -36.64 -10.66
N VAL A 178 -46.15 -35.33 -10.43
CA VAL A 178 -47.24 -34.61 -9.78
C VAL A 178 -48.32 -34.21 -10.78
N ASN A 179 -49.55 -34.01 -10.29
CA ASN A 179 -50.67 -33.59 -11.12
C ASN A 179 -50.37 -32.20 -11.73
N PRO A 180 -50.47 -32.01 -13.06
CA PRO A 180 -50.23 -30.71 -13.68
C PRO A 180 -51.19 -29.65 -13.14
N ARG A 181 -50.75 -28.39 -13.11
CA ARG A 181 -51.53 -27.22 -12.64
C ARG A 181 -52.68 -26.81 -13.59
N GLY A 182 -53.02 -27.65 -14.56
CA GLY A 182 -54.01 -27.36 -15.59
C GLY A 182 -53.43 -26.55 -16.76
N ARG A 183 -54.29 -26.22 -17.72
CA ARG A 183 -53.96 -25.32 -18.84
C ARG A 183 -54.03 -23.87 -18.37
N TYR A 184 -53.20 -23.01 -18.96
CA TYR A 184 -53.31 -21.57 -18.79
C TYR A 184 -54.69 -21.07 -19.25
N LEU A 185 -55.35 -20.26 -18.42
CA LEU A 185 -56.62 -19.63 -18.71
C LEU A 185 -56.44 -18.10 -18.80
N PRO A 186 -56.67 -17.50 -19.99
CA PRO A 186 -56.61 -16.04 -20.15
C PRO A 186 -57.54 -15.32 -19.16
N ASN A 187 -57.08 -14.17 -18.64
CA ASN A 187 -57.73 -13.35 -17.59
C ASN A 187 -57.79 -13.96 -16.18
N GLN A 188 -57.51 -15.27 -16.02
CA GLN A 188 -57.40 -15.92 -14.71
C GLN A 188 -55.94 -16.09 -14.29
N ASP A 189 -55.08 -16.55 -15.20
CA ASP A 189 -53.66 -16.85 -14.92
C ASP A 189 -52.71 -15.76 -15.45
N GLU A 190 -53.26 -14.63 -15.86
CA GLU A 190 -52.48 -13.52 -16.40
C GLU A 190 -51.56 -12.94 -15.31
N PRO A 191 -50.24 -12.87 -15.56
CA PRO A 191 -49.30 -12.42 -14.55
C PRO A 191 -49.53 -10.95 -14.21
N ARG A 192 -49.69 -10.67 -12.92
CA ARG A 192 -49.86 -9.33 -12.36
C ARG A 192 -48.93 -9.17 -11.16
N ALA A 193 -48.22 -8.06 -11.07
CA ALA A 193 -47.28 -7.82 -9.98
C ALA A 193 -47.97 -7.17 -8.77
N PHE A 194 -48.88 -7.89 -8.10
CA PHE A 194 -49.54 -7.39 -6.88
C PHE A 194 -48.85 -7.83 -5.59
N ASP A 195 -47.82 -8.66 -5.69
CA ASP A 195 -47.06 -9.14 -4.56
C ASP A 195 -46.18 -8.02 -3.98
N THR A 196 -46.37 -7.72 -2.70
CA THR A 196 -45.65 -6.67 -1.97
C THR A 196 -44.72 -7.25 -0.90
N ARG A 197 -44.47 -8.56 -0.92
CA ARG A 197 -43.65 -9.23 0.10
C ARG A 197 -42.18 -8.84 -0.05
N GLY A 198 -41.52 -8.60 1.09
CA GLY A 198 -40.11 -8.25 1.15
C GLY A 198 -39.18 -9.46 0.96
N ALA A 199 -37.91 -9.27 1.28
CA ALA A 199 -36.93 -10.34 1.30
C ALA A 199 -37.38 -11.46 2.23
N ARG A 200 -37.37 -12.72 1.77
CA ARG A 200 -37.67 -13.88 2.62
C ARG A 200 -36.58 -14.92 2.53
N CYS A 201 -36.31 -15.53 3.68
CA CYS A 201 -35.36 -16.62 3.78
C CYS A 201 -36.11 -17.92 3.98
N TYR A 202 -36.07 -18.77 2.95
CA TYR A 202 -36.64 -20.11 3.02
C TYR A 202 -35.63 -21.07 3.65
N GLY A 203 -36.08 -21.80 4.66
CA GLY A 203 -35.33 -22.92 5.21
C GLY A 203 -35.31 -24.09 4.21
N THR A 204 -34.22 -24.85 4.21
CA THR A 204 -34.20 -26.12 3.47
C THR A 204 -35.00 -27.18 4.24
N PRO A 205 -35.82 -27.98 3.56
CA PRO A 205 -36.61 -29.04 4.19
C PRO A 205 -35.70 -30.10 4.81
N ALA A 206 -36.21 -30.87 5.77
CA ALA A 206 -35.48 -32.02 6.31
C ALA A 206 -35.43 -33.15 5.26
N PRO A 207 -34.45 -34.07 5.34
CA PRO A 207 -34.42 -35.25 4.47
C PRO A 207 -35.74 -36.03 4.53
N GLY A 208 -36.32 -36.34 3.36
CA GLY A 208 -37.61 -37.02 3.25
C GLY A 208 -38.84 -36.10 3.31
N GLU A 209 -38.67 -34.80 3.53
CA GLU A 209 -39.75 -33.82 3.47
C GLU A 209 -39.73 -33.05 2.14
N ASN A 210 -40.90 -32.90 1.52
CA ASN A 210 -41.05 -32.08 0.34
C ASN A 210 -41.08 -30.60 0.71
N PHE A 211 -40.38 -29.77 -0.08
CA PHE A 211 -40.51 -28.32 0.03
C PHE A 211 -41.96 -27.91 -0.19
N SER A 212 -42.45 -26.97 0.61
CA SER A 212 -43.83 -26.47 0.51
C SER A 212 -44.08 -25.77 -0.83
N ALA A 213 -45.29 -25.91 -1.37
CA ALA A 213 -45.64 -25.32 -2.66
C ALA A 213 -45.83 -23.80 -2.64
N ALA A 214 -46.19 -23.22 -1.48
CA ALA A 214 -46.43 -21.79 -1.32
C ALA A 214 -46.06 -21.29 0.11
N PRO A 215 -44.78 -21.40 0.51
CA PRO A 215 -44.34 -20.94 1.83
C PRO A 215 -44.59 -19.44 2.00
N GLY A 216 -45.33 -19.08 3.05
CA GLY A 216 -45.73 -17.70 3.32
C GLY A 216 -46.89 -17.22 2.44
N GLY A 217 -47.72 -18.16 1.98
CA GLY A 217 -48.90 -17.92 1.17
C GLY A 217 -48.63 -17.97 -0.33
N ALA A 218 -49.72 -18.15 -1.08
CA ALA A 218 -49.72 -18.05 -2.54
C ALA A 218 -49.18 -16.68 -2.99
N LEU A 219 -48.42 -16.66 -4.08
CA LEU A 219 -47.98 -15.41 -4.71
C LEU A 219 -49.20 -14.60 -5.11
N ALA A 220 -49.19 -13.31 -4.79
CA ALA A 220 -50.19 -12.37 -5.29
C ALA A 220 -49.79 -11.96 -6.73
N ASP A 221 -49.68 -12.97 -7.61
CA ASP A 221 -49.29 -12.81 -9.00
C ASP A 221 -50.52 -12.63 -9.93
N GLY A 222 -51.70 -12.46 -9.34
CA GLY A 222 -52.98 -12.36 -10.07
C GLY A 222 -53.51 -13.69 -10.59
N ALA A 223 -52.72 -14.76 -10.53
CA ALA A 223 -53.11 -16.08 -11.03
C ALA A 223 -53.93 -16.87 -10.01
N TRP A 224 -54.69 -17.85 -10.51
CA TRP A 224 -55.35 -18.81 -9.63
C TRP A 224 -54.36 -19.89 -9.17
N GLN A 225 -54.09 -19.92 -7.88
CA GLN A 225 -53.14 -20.86 -7.30
C GLN A 225 -53.86 -22.18 -6.95
N PRO A 226 -53.52 -23.31 -7.61
CA PRO A 226 -54.22 -24.57 -7.38
C PRO A 226 -53.95 -25.09 -5.95
N PRO A 227 -54.94 -25.73 -5.30
CA PRO A 227 -54.75 -26.31 -3.98
C PRO A 227 -53.59 -27.30 -3.95
N SER A 228 -52.68 -27.14 -2.99
CA SER A 228 -51.59 -28.08 -2.73
C SER A 228 -51.88 -28.92 -1.50
N ARG A 229 -51.45 -30.18 -1.51
CA ARG A 229 -51.43 -31.05 -0.31
C ARG A 229 -50.37 -30.62 0.71
N ASN A 230 -49.37 -29.88 0.25
CA ASN A 230 -48.32 -29.29 1.08
C ASN A 230 -48.23 -27.78 0.76
N PRO A 231 -49.17 -26.96 1.25
CA PRO A 231 -49.13 -25.52 1.00
C PRO A 231 -48.00 -24.83 1.77
N GLY A 232 -47.57 -25.39 2.91
CA GLY A 232 -46.62 -24.75 3.82
C GLY A 232 -47.29 -23.75 4.78
N PRO A 233 -46.50 -22.97 5.52
CA PRO A 233 -47.02 -21.96 6.43
C PRO A 233 -47.74 -20.86 5.65
N ALA A 234 -48.91 -20.43 6.13
CA ALA A 234 -49.71 -19.39 5.49
C ALA A 234 -49.08 -17.99 5.60
N HIS A 235 -48.25 -17.77 6.62
CA HIS A 235 -47.56 -16.52 6.88
C HIS A 235 -46.09 -16.79 7.17
N MET A 236 -45.23 -15.91 6.66
CA MET A 236 -43.80 -15.87 6.96
C MET A 236 -43.39 -14.43 7.07
N ASP A 237 -42.55 -14.15 8.06
CA ASP A 237 -41.99 -12.83 8.26
C ASP A 237 -40.97 -12.51 7.17
N ASP A 238 -40.97 -11.26 6.73
CA ASP A 238 -39.92 -10.74 5.87
C ASP A 238 -38.64 -10.55 6.69
N ALA A 239 -37.49 -10.76 6.06
CA ALA A 239 -36.20 -10.47 6.64
C ALA A 239 -36.10 -8.97 6.98
N PRO A 240 -35.39 -8.60 8.06
CA PRO A 240 -35.24 -7.20 8.45
C PRO A 240 -34.66 -6.38 7.30
N ASP A 241 -35.32 -5.28 6.95
CA ASP A 241 -34.80 -4.34 5.94
C ASP A 241 -33.58 -3.61 6.53
N PRO A 242 -32.39 -3.76 5.95
CA PRO A 242 -31.17 -3.14 6.48
C PRO A 242 -31.26 -1.61 6.47
N ARG A 243 -32.09 -1.00 5.62
CA ARG A 243 -32.31 0.46 5.58
C ARG A 243 -33.00 0.99 6.83
N ASN A 244 -33.77 0.14 7.52
CA ASN A 244 -34.44 0.47 8.77
C ASN A 244 -33.58 0.13 10.00
N SER A 245 -32.38 -0.43 9.79
CA SER A 245 -31.48 -0.74 10.89
C SER A 245 -30.62 0.48 11.21
N ASP A 246 -30.66 0.92 12.47
CA ASP A 246 -29.70 1.87 13.04
C ASP A 246 -28.35 1.20 13.35
N ALA A 247 -28.16 -0.04 12.90
CA ALA A 247 -26.95 -0.79 13.15
C ALA A 247 -25.78 -0.17 12.38
N PRO A 248 -24.60 0.00 13.00
CA PRO A 248 -23.43 0.46 12.27
C PRO A 248 -23.18 -0.52 11.11
N VAL A 249 -22.97 0.02 9.91
CA VAL A 249 -22.48 -0.74 8.75
C VAL A 249 -21.35 -1.62 9.25
N THR A 250 -21.57 -2.95 9.25
CA THR A 250 -20.57 -3.88 9.77
C THR A 250 -19.26 -3.58 9.05
N GLN A 251 -18.21 -3.26 9.82
CA GLN A 251 -16.93 -2.89 9.26
C GLN A 251 -16.52 -3.93 8.21
N PRO A 252 -16.01 -3.49 7.04
CA PRO A 252 -15.52 -4.43 6.03
C PRO A 252 -14.53 -5.39 6.69
N ARG A 253 -14.87 -6.68 6.67
CA ARG A 253 -14.08 -7.72 7.32
C ARG A 253 -12.69 -7.73 6.67
N GLN A 254 -11.65 -7.53 7.47
CA GLN A 254 -10.28 -7.59 6.97
C GLN A 254 -9.89 -9.03 6.58
N ARG A 255 -9.00 -9.16 5.60
CA ARG A 255 -8.42 -10.45 5.17
C ARG A 255 -7.84 -11.17 6.40
N GLY A 256 -8.29 -12.41 6.66
CA GLY A 256 -7.86 -13.22 7.81
C GLY A 256 -8.85 -13.30 8.98
N SER A 257 -9.98 -12.58 8.93
CA SER A 257 -11.05 -12.66 9.96
C SER A 257 -12.09 -13.77 9.71
N VAL A 258 -12.01 -14.46 8.57
CA VAL A 258 -12.86 -15.60 8.24
C VAL A 258 -12.09 -16.86 8.62
N PRO A 259 -12.61 -17.71 9.54
CA PRO A 259 -12.01 -19.00 9.83
C PRO A 259 -11.85 -19.81 8.54
N ASP A 260 -10.72 -20.52 8.41
CA ASP A 260 -10.52 -21.43 7.29
C ASP A 260 -11.72 -22.37 7.15
N ALA A 261 -12.14 -22.62 5.90
CA ALA A 261 -13.23 -23.53 5.64
C ALA A 261 -12.91 -24.89 6.30
N PRO A 262 -13.85 -25.50 7.06
CA PRO A 262 -13.60 -26.80 7.67
C PRO A 262 -13.20 -27.76 6.55
N GLY A 263 -12.05 -28.43 6.73
CA GLY A 263 -11.46 -29.36 5.77
C GLY A 263 -12.41 -30.51 5.48
N ARG A 264 -13.34 -30.29 4.55
CA ARG A 264 -14.12 -31.34 3.91
C ARG A 264 -13.24 -32.00 2.86
N TYR A 265 -13.53 -33.25 2.59
CA TYR A 265 -12.88 -34.06 1.57
C TYR A 265 -13.05 -33.40 0.20
N VAL A 266 -12.17 -32.44 -0.13
CA VAL A 266 -11.89 -32.11 -1.52
C VAL A 266 -11.23 -33.38 -2.05
N PRO A 267 -11.83 -34.12 -3.00
CA PRO A 267 -11.09 -35.20 -3.63
C PRO A 267 -9.75 -34.61 -4.06
N GLU A 268 -8.65 -35.22 -3.62
CA GLU A 268 -7.29 -34.87 -4.05
C GLU A 268 -7.18 -35.19 -5.55
N GLN A 269 -7.89 -34.42 -6.38
CA GLN A 269 -7.32 -34.06 -7.66
C GLN A 269 -6.33 -32.95 -7.30
N PRO A 270 -5.02 -33.25 -7.20
CA PRO A 270 -4.05 -32.18 -7.25
C PRO A 270 -4.44 -31.36 -8.47
N ASN A 271 -4.65 -30.05 -8.28
CA ASN A 271 -4.88 -29.09 -9.35
C ASN A 271 -4.04 -29.57 -10.53
N ARG A 272 -4.69 -30.13 -11.56
CA ARG A 272 -3.94 -30.48 -12.77
C ARG A 272 -3.25 -29.17 -13.13
N PRO A 273 -1.91 -29.15 -13.25
CA PRO A 273 -1.24 -27.93 -13.65
C PRO A 273 -2.00 -27.42 -14.86
N LEU A 274 -2.44 -26.17 -14.80
CA LEU A 274 -3.13 -25.53 -15.91
C LEU A 274 -2.31 -25.84 -17.16
N PRO A 275 -2.96 -26.19 -18.29
CA PRO A 275 -2.23 -26.44 -19.51
C PRO A 275 -1.24 -25.28 -19.74
N PRO A 276 -0.01 -25.54 -20.19
CA PRO A 276 1.01 -24.51 -20.32
C PRO A 276 0.46 -23.29 -21.07
N GLY A 277 0.50 -22.11 -20.44
CA GLY A 277 0.03 -20.85 -21.04
C GLY A 277 -1.01 -20.05 -20.25
N VAL A 278 -1.43 -20.49 -19.06
CA VAL A 278 -2.35 -19.71 -18.19
C VAL A 278 -1.56 -19.08 -17.04
N ASP A 279 -1.23 -17.79 -17.18
CA ASP A 279 -0.63 -16.96 -16.12
C ASP A 279 -1.69 -16.57 -15.06
N ASP A 280 -1.28 -16.57 -13.79
CA ASP A 280 -2.06 -16.25 -12.59
C ASP A 280 -2.33 -14.73 -12.45
N ARG A 281 -2.93 -14.13 -13.48
CA ARG A 281 -3.32 -12.71 -13.45
C ARG A 281 -4.76 -12.59 -12.93
N PRO A 282 -5.07 -11.56 -12.12
CA PRO A 282 -6.45 -11.26 -11.76
C PRO A 282 -7.27 -11.15 -13.06
N MET A 283 -8.40 -11.85 -13.13
CA MET A 283 -9.30 -11.92 -14.30
C MET A 283 -9.89 -10.54 -14.63
N GLY A 284 -9.10 -9.68 -15.26
CA GLY A 284 -9.56 -8.53 -16.03
C GLY A 284 -9.64 -8.94 -17.50
N TYR A 285 -10.62 -8.43 -18.24
CA TYR A 285 -10.71 -8.65 -19.68
C TYR A 285 -9.47 -8.04 -20.38
N GLU A 286 -9.00 -6.89 -19.92
CA GLU A 286 -7.84 -6.18 -20.46
C GLU A 286 -6.52 -6.95 -20.28
N GLY A 287 -5.79 -7.15 -21.36
CA GLY A 287 -4.52 -7.88 -21.43
C GLY A 287 -4.68 -9.39 -21.29
N SER A 288 -5.91 -9.92 -21.28
CA SER A 288 -6.17 -11.34 -21.11
C SER A 288 -6.11 -12.13 -22.42
N PRO A 289 -5.91 -13.46 -22.35
CA PRO A 289 -6.00 -14.33 -23.52
C PRO A 289 -7.36 -14.23 -24.23
N ILE A 290 -8.44 -13.89 -23.52
CA ILE A 290 -9.79 -13.78 -24.07
C ILE A 290 -9.97 -12.48 -24.89
N GLU A 291 -9.34 -11.37 -24.48
CA GLU A 291 -9.29 -10.14 -25.28
C GLU A 291 -8.49 -10.38 -26.57
N MET A 292 -7.34 -11.06 -26.48
CA MET A 292 -6.54 -11.40 -27.65
C MET A 292 -7.31 -12.29 -28.63
N ALA A 293 -8.04 -13.31 -28.16
CA ALA A 293 -8.86 -14.17 -29.01
C ALA A 293 -10.03 -13.42 -29.68
N THR A 294 -10.64 -12.47 -28.97
CA THR A 294 -11.70 -11.60 -29.53
C THR A 294 -11.13 -10.73 -30.66
N VAL A 295 -9.97 -10.11 -30.43
CA VAL A 295 -9.30 -9.26 -31.42
C VAL A 295 -8.79 -10.05 -32.62
N GLN A 296 -8.27 -11.28 -32.41
CA GLN A 296 -7.92 -12.21 -33.50
C GLN A 296 -9.15 -12.56 -34.36
N THR A 297 -10.31 -12.75 -33.74
CA THR A 297 -11.57 -13.01 -34.46
C THR A 297 -11.96 -11.82 -35.33
N ILE A 298 -11.82 -10.60 -34.82
CA ILE A 298 -12.09 -9.38 -35.57
C ILE A 298 -11.12 -9.22 -36.75
N TYR A 299 -9.82 -9.40 -36.52
CA TYR A 299 -8.82 -9.29 -37.60
C TYR A 299 -8.91 -10.41 -38.63
N GLY A 300 -9.23 -11.64 -38.21
CA GLY A 300 -9.51 -12.77 -39.09
C GLY A 300 -10.72 -12.49 -39.97
N ALA A 301 -11.85 -12.10 -39.38
CA ALA A 301 -13.05 -11.74 -40.11
C ALA A 301 -12.83 -10.57 -41.09
N ALA A 302 -12.07 -9.54 -40.68
CA ALA A 302 -11.72 -8.41 -41.56
C ALA A 302 -10.84 -8.81 -42.75
N LYS A 303 -10.03 -9.88 -42.61
CA LYS A 303 -9.18 -10.42 -43.67
C LYS A 303 -9.84 -11.55 -44.48
N GLY A 304 -11.03 -12.01 -44.05
CA GLY A 304 -11.69 -13.18 -44.63
C GLY A 304 -11.03 -14.51 -44.27
N ASP A 305 -10.21 -14.54 -43.22
CA ASP A 305 -9.46 -15.70 -42.75
C ASP A 305 -9.93 -16.18 -41.37
N THR A 306 -9.44 -17.34 -40.93
CA THR A 306 -9.75 -17.85 -39.57
C THR A 306 -9.03 -17.02 -38.49
N PRO A 307 -9.58 -16.94 -37.25
CA PRO A 307 -8.96 -16.20 -36.15
C PRO A 307 -7.50 -16.60 -35.87
N ASP A 308 -7.17 -17.88 -36.03
CA ASP A 308 -5.83 -18.43 -35.79
C ASP A 308 -4.77 -17.94 -36.78
N SER A 309 -5.19 -17.34 -37.91
CA SER A 309 -4.28 -16.77 -38.90
C SER A 309 -3.60 -15.48 -38.42
N THR A 310 -4.14 -14.83 -37.38
CA THR A 310 -3.56 -13.62 -36.78
C THR A 310 -2.71 -14.02 -35.58
N PRO A 311 -1.38 -13.82 -35.58
CA PRO A 311 -0.55 -14.11 -34.41
C PRO A 311 -1.00 -13.33 -33.17
N GLN A 312 -0.96 -13.97 -31.99
CA GLN A 312 -1.42 -13.35 -30.73
C GLN A 312 -0.70 -12.03 -30.40
N TRP A 313 0.56 -11.87 -30.79
CA TRP A 313 1.29 -10.61 -30.57
C TRP A 313 0.72 -9.44 -31.39
N ILE A 314 0.15 -9.70 -32.57
CA ILE A 314 -0.52 -8.68 -33.39
C ILE A 314 -1.83 -8.27 -32.71
N ALA A 315 -2.58 -9.24 -32.20
CA ALA A 315 -3.80 -8.97 -31.46
C ALA A 315 -3.52 -8.20 -30.16
N GLY A 316 -2.41 -8.51 -29.46
CA GLY A 316 -1.97 -7.76 -28.29
C GLY A 316 -1.63 -6.30 -28.57
N LEU A 317 -1.05 -5.99 -29.74
CA LEU A 317 -0.77 -4.61 -30.16
C LEU A 317 -2.04 -3.85 -30.59
N GLY A 318 -3.01 -4.55 -31.18
CA GLY A 318 -4.28 -3.96 -31.63
C GLY A 318 -5.33 -3.81 -30.54
N ALA A 319 -5.24 -4.60 -29.46
CA ALA A 319 -6.24 -4.65 -28.40
C ALA A 319 -6.56 -3.29 -27.76
N PRO A 320 -5.59 -2.44 -27.36
CA PRO A 320 -5.90 -1.15 -26.75
C PRO A 320 -6.72 -0.21 -27.64
N ALA A 321 -6.52 -0.27 -28.96
CA ALA A 321 -7.21 0.58 -29.93
C ALA A 321 -8.65 0.15 -30.21
N LEU A 322 -9.01 -1.10 -29.88
CA LEU A 322 -10.35 -1.67 -30.09
C LEU A 322 -11.21 -1.66 -28.82
N ARG A 323 -10.68 -1.22 -27.68
CA ARG A 323 -11.44 -1.11 -26.43
C ARG A 323 -12.52 -0.04 -26.56
N GLY A 324 -13.77 -0.43 -26.30
CA GLY A 324 -14.93 0.45 -26.41
C GLY A 324 -15.38 0.74 -27.86
N ALA A 325 -14.78 0.09 -28.87
CA ALA A 325 -15.23 0.18 -30.25
C ALA A 325 -16.35 -0.84 -30.52
N GLU A 326 -17.40 -0.41 -31.22
CA GLU A 326 -18.46 -1.30 -31.72
C GLU A 326 -18.05 -1.82 -33.11
N VAL A 327 -17.94 -3.14 -33.26
CA VAL A 327 -17.53 -3.78 -34.52
C VAL A 327 -18.67 -4.66 -35.02
N THR A 328 -19.23 -4.29 -36.17
CA THR A 328 -20.24 -5.10 -36.85
C THR A 328 -19.57 -6.00 -37.89
N ILE A 329 -19.60 -7.30 -37.64
CA ILE A 329 -19.11 -8.31 -38.59
C ILE A 329 -20.30 -8.73 -39.47
N ARG A 330 -20.13 -8.69 -40.79
CA ARG A 330 -21.13 -9.15 -41.77
C ARG A 330 -20.86 -10.57 -42.23
#